data_AF-A0A565C558-F1
#
_entry.id   AF-A0A565C558-F1
#
_cell.length_a   1.000
_cell.length_b   1.000
_cell.length_c   1.000
_cell.angle_alpha   90.00
_cell.angle_beta   90.00
_cell.angle_gamma   90.00
#
_symmetry.space_group_name_H-M   'P 1'
#
loop_
_entity.id
_entity.type
_entity.pdbx_description
1 polymer ?
#
loop_
_entity_poly.entity_id
_entity_poly.type
_entity_poly.pdbx_seq_one_letter_code
_entity_poly.pdbx_strand_id
1 'polypeptide(L)'
;MDMNDYYGGESTSLNLNQLWKKFKGEEKSPEHLGASRDYNVDMMPKFMMGNGKLVRVLIHIDVTKYLSFKVVDGSYVFVKGKEWILVEGVAKSLSLSH
;
A
#
# COMPACT_ATOMS: atom_id res chain seq x y z
N MET A 1 -2.57 15.63 -19.28
CA MET A 1 -1.93 16.10 -18.03
C MET A 1 -2.85 15.68 -16.89
N ASP A 2 -2.33 15.27 -15.74
CA ASP A 2 -3.18 14.92 -14.59
C ASP A 2 -3.90 16.18 -14.10
N MET A 3 -5.20 16.09 -13.85
CA MET A 3 -6.05 17.21 -13.40
C MET A 3 -6.13 17.29 -11.87
N ASN A 4 -5.58 16.28 -11.17
CA ASN A 4 -5.56 16.23 -9.72
C ASN A 4 -4.33 16.98 -9.18
N ASP A 5 -4.47 17.63 -8.02
CA ASP A 5 -3.36 18.28 -7.30
C ASP A 5 -2.42 17.28 -6.60
N TYR A 6 -2.60 15.98 -6.84
CA TYR A 6 -1.88 14.89 -6.21
C TYR A 6 -1.61 13.76 -7.21
N TYR A 7 -0.55 13.00 -6.98
CA TYR A 7 -0.22 11.84 -7.81
C TYR A 7 -1.08 10.62 -7.47
N GLY A 8 -1.28 9.76 -8.47
CA GLY A 8 -1.81 8.41 -8.29
C GLY A 8 -3.29 8.23 -8.63
N GLY A 9 -4.05 9.31 -8.87
CA GLY A 9 -5.45 9.24 -9.29
C GLY A 9 -6.30 8.31 -8.39
N GLU A 10 -6.98 7.33 -8.97
CA GLU A 10 -7.77 6.34 -8.22
C GLU A 10 -6.93 5.43 -7.30
N SER A 11 -5.64 5.28 -7.61
CA SER A 11 -4.65 4.53 -6.81
C SER A 11 -3.80 5.40 -5.90
N THR A 12 -4.26 6.62 -5.58
CA THR A 12 -3.54 7.53 -4.70
C THR A 12 -3.41 6.97 -3.27
N SER A 13 -2.38 7.42 -2.56
CA SER A 13 -2.17 7.14 -1.14
C SER A 13 -2.55 8.39 -0.35
N LEU A 14 -3.48 8.24 0.59
CA LEU A 14 -4.04 9.35 1.37
C LEU A 14 -3.44 9.42 2.76
N ASN A 15 -3.22 10.64 3.24
CA ASN A 15 -2.96 10.88 4.65
C ASN A 15 -4.25 10.78 5.48
N LEU A 16 -4.13 10.74 6.81
CA LEU A 16 -5.29 10.52 7.70
C LEU A 16 -6.42 11.54 7.50
N ASN A 17 -6.10 12.83 7.38
CA ASN A 17 -7.10 13.87 7.19
C ASN A 17 -7.80 13.77 5.83
N GLN A 18 -7.06 13.44 4.77
CA GLN A 18 -7.62 13.20 3.44
C GLN A 18 -8.53 11.97 3.43
N LEU A 19 -8.14 10.90 4.15
CA LEU A 19 -8.92 9.69 4.29
C LEU A 19 -10.25 9.97 5.00
N TRP A 20 -10.22 10.72 6.10
CA TRP A 20 -11.44 11.15 6.81
C TRP A 20 -12.32 12.00 5.92
N LYS A 21 -11.75 12.99 5.24
CA LYS A 21 -12.51 13.82 4.30
C LYS A 21 -13.24 12.99 3.24
N LYS A 22 -12.61 11.94 2.73
CA LYS A 22 -13.18 11.08 1.69
C LYS A 22 -14.31 10.17 2.17
N PHE A 23 -14.18 9.58 3.36
CA PHE A 23 -15.12 8.55 3.84
C PHE A 23 -16.07 9.00 4.97
N LYS A 24 -15.74 10.11 5.64
CA LYS A 24 -16.46 10.64 6.80
C LYS A 24 -16.85 12.12 6.66
N GLY A 25 -16.47 12.78 5.56
CA GLY A 25 -16.84 14.17 5.30
C GLY A 25 -16.08 15.14 6.19
N GLU A 26 -16.77 16.01 6.92
CA GLU A 26 -16.14 17.05 7.75
C GLU A 26 -15.74 16.57 9.17
N GLU A 27 -15.97 15.29 9.48
CA GLU A 27 -15.55 14.70 10.73
C GLU A 27 -14.02 14.72 10.87
N LYS A 28 -13.51 15.14 12.03
CA LYS A 28 -12.08 15.12 12.32
C LYS A 28 -11.62 13.71 12.67
N SER A 29 -10.38 13.38 12.31
CA SER A 29 -9.74 12.16 12.77
C SER A 29 -9.61 12.16 14.30
N PRO A 30 -9.88 11.02 14.97
CA PRO A 30 -9.67 10.90 16.41
C PRO A 30 -8.21 11.18 16.81
N GLU A 31 -8.01 11.96 17.88
CA GLU A 31 -6.67 12.39 18.32
C GLU A 31 -5.74 11.22 18.69
N HIS A 32 -6.31 10.11 19.16
CA HIS A 32 -5.54 8.93 19.55
C HIS A 32 -4.86 8.20 18.38
N LEU A 33 -5.21 8.53 17.13
CA LEU A 33 -4.55 7.99 15.95
C LEU A 33 -3.24 8.73 15.63
N GLY A 34 -2.93 9.84 16.30
CA GLY A 34 -1.67 10.55 16.09
C GLY A 34 -1.69 11.48 14.87
N ALA A 35 -0.49 11.81 14.36
CA ALA A 35 -0.35 12.86 13.36
C ALA A 35 -0.73 12.37 11.96
N SER A 36 -1.49 13.19 11.22
CA SER A 36 -1.96 12.81 9.88
C SER A 36 -0.85 12.44 8.90
N ARG A 37 0.36 13.02 9.07
CA ARG A 37 1.51 12.81 8.18
C ARG A 37 2.14 11.42 8.30
N ASP A 38 1.84 10.71 9.38
CA ASP A 38 2.41 9.38 9.65
C ASP A 38 1.67 8.27 8.88
N TYR A 39 0.64 8.65 8.13
CA TYR A 39 -0.24 7.76 7.38
C TYR A 39 -0.04 7.94 5.88
N ASN A 40 0.20 6.82 5.20
CA ASN A 40 0.10 6.69 3.75
C ASN A 40 -0.83 5.51 3.46
N VAL A 41 -2.12 5.80 3.23
CA VAL A 41 -3.16 4.79 3.05
C VAL A 41 -3.50 4.67 1.58
N ASP A 42 -3.03 3.58 0.96
CA ASP A 42 -3.31 3.27 -0.43
C ASP A 42 -4.80 3.03 -0.64
N MET A 43 -5.39 3.78 -1.58
CA MET A 43 -6.77 3.53 -2.00
C MET A 43 -6.92 2.16 -2.67
N MET A 44 -5.86 1.67 -3.32
CA MET A 44 -5.81 0.40 -4.04
C MET A 44 -4.53 -0.38 -3.65
N PRO A 45 -4.50 -1.01 -2.46
CA PRO A 45 -3.29 -1.68 -1.98
C PRO A 45 -2.90 -2.87 -2.87
N LYS A 46 -1.64 -2.92 -3.29
CA LYS A 46 -1.09 -3.97 -4.15
C LYS A 46 0.29 -4.40 -3.66
N PHE A 47 0.53 -5.70 -3.65
CA PHE A 47 1.87 -6.25 -3.45
C PHE A 47 2.54 -6.55 -4.78
N MET A 48 3.87 -6.48 -4.78
CA MET A 48 4.69 -6.86 -5.91
C MET A 48 5.33 -8.21 -5.69
N MET A 49 5.27 -9.09 -6.67
CA MET A 49 6.09 -10.29 -6.64
C MET A 49 7.55 -9.90 -6.85
N GLY A 50 8.44 -10.24 -5.92
CA GLY A 50 9.83 -9.79 -5.87
C GLY A 50 10.67 -10.14 -7.11
N ASN A 51 10.41 -11.30 -7.73
CA ASN A 51 11.03 -11.67 -9.01
C ASN A 51 10.06 -11.53 -10.21
N GLY A 52 8.97 -10.77 -10.01
CA GLY A 52 7.95 -10.55 -11.01
C GLY A 52 8.39 -9.59 -12.11
N LYS A 53 7.61 -9.53 -13.20
CA LYS A 53 7.88 -8.65 -14.35
C LYS A 53 7.95 -7.17 -13.95
N LEU A 54 7.07 -6.72 -13.05
CA LEU A 54 7.03 -5.32 -12.62
C LEU A 54 8.32 -4.90 -11.91
N VAL A 55 8.82 -5.70 -10.96
CA VAL A 55 10.09 -5.40 -10.27
C VAL A 55 11.26 -5.35 -11.25
N ARG A 56 11.29 -6.26 -12.24
CA ARG A 56 12.32 -6.25 -13.30
C ARG A 56 12.28 -4.98 -14.15
N VAL A 57 11.09 -4.48 -14.48
CA VAL A 57 10.93 -3.21 -15.20
C VAL A 57 11.45 -2.05 -14.36
N LEU A 58 11.10 -1.98 -13.07
CA LEU A 58 11.56 -0.91 -12.16
C LEU A 58 13.09 -0.87 -12.03
N ILE A 59 13.74 -2.04 -12.00
CA ILE A 59 15.20 -2.15 -12.03
C ILE A 59 15.75 -1.63 -13.37
N HIS A 60 15.15 -2.04 -14.48
CA HIS A 60 15.63 -1.68 -15.82
C HIS A 60 15.57 -0.18 -16.12
N ILE A 61 14.56 0.51 -15.60
CA ILE A 61 14.42 1.98 -15.75
C ILE A 61 15.10 2.76 -14.62
N ASP A 62 15.84 2.08 -13.73
CA ASP A 62 16.64 2.67 -12.66
C ASP A 62 15.86 3.60 -11.70
N VAL A 63 14.59 3.28 -11.41
CA VAL A 63 13.78 4.01 -10.42
C VAL A 63 13.90 3.43 -9.00
N THR A 64 14.51 2.26 -8.86
CA THR A 64 14.69 1.58 -7.56
C THR A 64 15.56 2.37 -6.58
N LYS A 65 16.38 3.32 -7.05
CA LYS A 65 17.13 4.25 -6.20
C LYS A 65 16.26 5.21 -5.36
N TYR A 66 14.99 5.36 -5.73
CA TYR A 66 14.04 6.22 -5.01
C TYR A 66 12.98 5.42 -4.23
N LEU A 67 12.99 4.09 -4.35
CA LEU A 67 11.97 3.23 -3.78
C LEU A 67 12.61 2.26 -2.80
N SER A 68 12.09 2.23 -1.58
CA SER A 68 12.46 1.23 -0.59
C SER A 68 11.40 0.13 -0.56
N PHE A 69 11.83 -1.13 -0.59
CA PHE A 69 10.92 -2.28 -0.54
C PHE A 69 11.15 -3.08 0.74
N LYS A 70 10.06 -3.55 1.34
CA LYS A 70 10.09 -4.49 2.45
C LYS A 70 9.42 -5.80 2.05
N VAL A 71 9.94 -6.90 2.58
CA VAL A 71 9.34 -8.22 2.39
C VAL A 71 8.09 -8.30 3.27
N VAL A 72 7.02 -8.86 2.73
CA VAL A 72 5.80 -9.15 3.47
C VAL A 72 6.01 -10.41 4.32
N ASP A 73 5.66 -10.34 5.61
CA ASP A 73 5.95 -11.41 6.58
C ASP A 73 5.22 -12.73 6.29
N GLY A 74 4.02 -12.67 5.73
CA GLY A 74 3.23 -13.87 5.48
C GLY A 74 2.06 -13.64 4.53
N SER A 75 1.56 -14.74 3.97
CA SER A 75 0.35 -14.77 3.15
C SER A 75 -0.58 -15.82 3.72
N TYR A 76 -1.85 -15.48 3.87
CA TYR A 76 -2.85 -16.37 4.47
C TYR A 76 -4.00 -16.60 3.52
N VAL A 77 -4.57 -17.80 3.56
CA VAL A 77 -5.79 -18.15 2.83
C VAL A 77 -6.87 -18.50 3.83
N PHE A 78 -8.06 -17.92 3.64
CA PHE A 78 -9.23 -18.21 4.46
C PHE A 78 -9.99 -19.41 3.91
N VAL A 79 -10.07 -20.49 4.69
CA VAL A 79 -10.67 -21.76 4.26
C VAL A 79 -12.03 -21.94 4.91
N LYS A 80 -13.05 -22.12 4.07
CA LYS A 80 -14.42 -22.52 4.44
C LYS A 80 -15.06 -21.69 5.56
N GLY A 81 -14.71 -20.40 5.68
CA GLY A 81 -15.31 -19.53 6.69
C GLY A 81 -14.81 -19.75 8.12
N LYS A 82 -13.77 -20.59 8.32
CA LYS A 82 -13.43 -21.11 9.65
C LYS A 82 -12.00 -20.84 10.08
N GLU A 83 -11.05 -20.88 9.15
CA GLU A 83 -9.63 -20.88 9.53
C GLU A 83 -8.77 -20.12 8.53
N TRP A 84 -7.75 -19.43 9.05
CA TRP A 84 -6.69 -18.78 8.27
C TRP A 84 -5.45 -19.66 8.27
N ILE A 85 -5.06 -20.13 7.09
CA ILE A 85 -3.90 -21.00 6.93
C ILE A 85 -2.75 -20.19 6.32
N LEU A 86 -1.58 -20.24 6.97
CA LEU A 86 -0.35 -19.66 6.43
C LEU A 86 0.05 -20.45 5.18
N VAL A 87 0.24 -19.74 4.07
CA VAL A 87 0.73 -20.32 2.83
C VAL A 87 2.23 -20.14 2.76
N GLU A 88 2.97 -21.22 3.02
CA GLU A 88 4.42 -21.23 2.86
C GLU A 88 4.82 -21.04 1.39
N GLY A 89 5.91 -20.29 1.15
CA GLY A 89 6.45 -20.04 -0.19
C GLY A 89 5.95 -18.76 -0.89
N VAL A 90 4.95 -18.06 -0.33
CA VAL A 90 4.47 -16.75 -0.83
C VAL A 90 5.30 -15.57 -0.25
N ALA A 91 6.31 -15.86 0.58
CA ALA A 91 7.29 -14.91 1.14
C ALA A 91 8.25 -14.30 0.09
N LYS A 92 7.74 -14.01 -1.10
CA LYS A 92 8.42 -13.27 -2.19
C LYS A 92 7.68 -11.98 -2.52
N SER A 93 6.62 -11.65 -1.80
CA SER A 93 5.89 -10.41 -2.01
C SER A 93 6.60 -9.25 -1.34
N LEU A 94 6.65 -8.13 -2.04
CA LEU A 94 7.25 -6.87 -1.61
C LEU A 94 6.15 -5.83 -1.46
N SER A 95 6.22 -5.05 -0.39
CA SER A 95 5.50 -3.79 -0.22
C SER A 95 6.46 -2.62 -0.41
N LEU A 96 5.94 -1.48 -0.88
CA LEU A 96 6.67 -0.22 -0.82
C LEU A 96 6.73 0.25 0.63
N SER A 97 7.94 0.50 1.11
CA SER A 97 8.12 1.18 2.39
C SER A 97 7.96 2.67 2.14
N HIS A 98 6.93 3.24 2.74
CA HIS A 98 6.77 4.67 2.90
C HIS A 98 7.52 5.14 4.15
#